data_AF-W9W2T0-F1
#
_entry.id   AF-W9W2T0-F1
#
_cell.length_a   1.000
_cell.length_b   1.000
_cell.length_c   1.000
_cell.angle_alpha   90.00
_cell.angle_beta   90.00
_cell.angle_gamma   90.00
#
_symmetry.space_group_name_H-M   'P 1'
#
loop_
_entity.id
_entity.type
_entity.pdbx_description
1 polymer ?
#
loop_
_entity_poly.entity_id
_entity_poly.type
_entity_poly.pdbx_seq_one_letter_code
_entity_poly.pdbx_strand_id
1 'polypeptide(L)'
;MFESIALGIVSILESMDSTIVTGLFVLVMAGLFVGALAAIVRRRAVAFYQSAPTLLTTIGILGTFLGIAIGLLDFDSSRIEYSIPLLLDGLKLAFTTSIIGILLSAALRLILSVRRDGRSPDPQVSSETTADAQEPDPLVELLQQQGRLAEAQLVSSQQIVDQMSLLDERLVDTLERHHREQIAAFSDFATQLSELGSRQLIAALESVIRDFNAQLGEQFGENFRRLDGSVEKLLVWQDQYKDHMDALGRQLDRAIEGVAQSEASLQALTQQALQISNHIADQETTIQGLRRETLELESVLGSIADLRERAQEAFPAIDTRLKTMLESIEGAVLNALNAQRRLGQLAAEEPRHRPEPHLDLVGRARA
;
A
#
# COMPACT_ATOMS: atom_id res chain seq x y z
N MET A 1 39.77 10.34 -3.74
CA MET A 1 39.77 11.36 -2.67
C MET A 1 38.56 12.28 -2.75
N PHE A 2 38.17 12.78 -3.94
CA PHE A 2 36.94 13.56 -4.10
C PHE A 2 35.65 12.74 -3.95
N GLU A 3 35.59 11.52 -4.48
CA GLU A 3 34.43 10.63 -4.31
C GLU A 3 34.20 10.21 -2.85
N SER A 4 35.27 9.97 -2.09
CA SER A 4 35.17 9.64 -0.66
C SER A 4 34.67 10.82 0.20
N ILE A 5 35.01 12.05 -0.19
CA ILE A 5 34.50 13.26 0.48
C ILE A 5 33.04 13.50 0.08
N ALA A 6 32.69 13.31 -1.19
CA ALA A 6 31.32 13.44 -1.67
C ALA A 6 30.38 12.42 -0.99
N LEU A 7 30.79 11.15 -0.92
CA LEU A 7 30.02 10.10 -0.24
C LEU A 7 29.91 10.34 1.28
N GLY A 8 30.98 10.84 1.91
CA GLY A 8 30.93 11.23 3.32
C GLY A 8 29.97 12.40 3.58
N ILE A 9 29.95 13.40 2.70
CA ILE A 9 29.03 14.54 2.77
C ILE A 9 27.58 14.10 2.57
N VAL A 10 27.31 13.24 1.58
CA VAL A 10 25.97 12.69 1.30
C VAL A 10 25.45 11.85 2.47
N SER A 11 26.29 10.99 3.06
CA SER A 11 25.89 10.18 4.22
C SER A 11 25.57 11.02 5.46
N ILE A 12 26.29 12.13 5.67
CA ILE A 12 25.98 13.08 6.76
C ILE A 12 24.66 13.79 6.46
N LEU A 13 24.43 14.21 5.21
CA LEU A 13 23.20 14.87 4.76
C LEU A 13 21.95 13.98 4.89
N GLU A 14 22.03 12.70 4.51
CA GLU A 14 20.92 11.73 4.63
C GLU A 14 20.53 11.45 6.10
N SER A 15 21.47 11.61 7.04
CA SER A 15 21.20 11.35 8.46
C SER A 15 20.54 12.52 9.21
N MET A 16 20.45 13.71 8.58
CA MET A 16 19.96 14.91 9.24
C MET A 16 18.51 15.21 8.85
N ASP A 17 17.62 15.16 9.84
CA ASP A 17 16.25 15.63 9.68
C ASP A 17 16.21 17.12 9.33
N SER A 18 15.40 17.47 8.32
CA SER A 18 15.37 18.79 7.68
C SER A 18 15.01 19.92 8.65
N THR A 19 14.22 19.58 9.67
CA THR A 19 13.85 20.49 10.78
C THR A 19 15.05 20.83 11.67
N ILE A 20 15.93 19.86 11.94
CA ILE A 20 17.11 20.04 12.80
C ILE A 20 18.13 20.95 12.12
N VAL A 21 18.36 20.74 10.82
CA VAL A 21 19.29 21.57 10.03
C VAL A 21 18.82 23.03 10.03
N THR A 22 17.53 23.26 9.79
CA THR A 22 16.95 24.60 9.79
C THR A 22 17.07 25.27 11.15
N GLY A 23 16.78 24.55 12.23
CA GLY A 23 16.94 25.05 13.61
C GLY A 23 18.37 25.47 13.92
N LEU A 24 19.36 24.69 13.48
CA LEU A 24 20.78 25.02 13.65
C LEU A 24 21.17 26.30 12.91
N PHE A 25 20.76 26.46 11.64
CA PHE A 25 21.05 27.65 10.85
C PHE A 25 20.42 28.91 11.47
N VAL A 26 19.17 28.82 11.91
CA VAL A 26 18.48 29.94 12.57
C VAL A 26 19.18 30.29 13.90
N LEU A 27 19.62 29.30 14.67
CA LEU A 27 20.35 29.53 15.92
C LEU A 27 21.70 30.22 15.68
N VAL A 28 22.47 29.77 14.68
CA VAL A 28 23.74 30.39 14.29
C VAL A 28 23.51 31.85 13.85
N MET A 29 22.47 32.09 13.06
CA MET A 29 22.10 33.42 12.58
C MET A 29 21.66 34.37 13.69
N ALA A 30 20.85 33.88 14.63
CA ALA A 30 20.46 34.61 15.82
C ALA A 30 21.68 34.92 16.71
N GLY A 31 22.60 33.96 16.88
CA GLY A 31 23.85 34.14 17.63
C GLY A 31 24.75 35.21 17.00
N LEU A 32 24.90 35.19 15.66
CA LEU A 32 25.64 36.21 14.92
C LEU A 32 25.00 37.60 15.05
N PHE A 33 23.67 37.67 14.98
CA PHE A 33 22.93 38.92 15.14
C PHE A 33 23.08 39.51 16.55
N VAL A 34 22.90 38.69 17.59
CA VAL A 34 23.09 39.12 18.99
C VAL A 34 24.54 39.50 19.26
N GLY A 35 25.50 38.74 18.73
CA GLY A 35 26.93 39.06 18.83
C GLY A 35 27.27 40.39 18.17
N ALA A 36 26.71 40.66 16.99
CA ALA A 36 26.87 41.94 16.31
C ALA A 36 26.22 43.08 17.08
N LEU A 37 25.02 42.89 17.65
CA LEU A 37 24.37 43.88 18.50
C LEU A 37 25.18 44.19 19.78
N ALA A 38 25.73 43.16 20.43
CA ALA A 38 26.59 43.31 21.60
C ALA A 38 27.91 44.04 21.25
N ALA A 39 28.50 43.74 20.09
CA ALA A 39 29.69 44.43 19.59
C ALA A 39 29.42 45.93 19.31
N ILE A 40 28.24 46.25 18.76
CA ILE A 40 27.78 47.63 18.54
C ILE A 40 27.62 48.35 19.90
N VAL A 41 26.97 47.73 20.89
CA VAL A 41 26.78 48.33 22.23
C VAL A 41 28.10 48.51 22.97
N ARG A 42 29.01 47.53 22.89
CA ARG A 42 30.34 47.57 23.54
C ARG A 42 31.37 48.41 22.76
N ARG A 43 31.00 49.03 21.63
CA ARG A 43 31.87 49.82 20.73
C ARG A 43 33.19 49.11 20.37
N ARG A 44 33.19 47.78 20.27
CA ARG A 44 34.39 46.96 19.98
C ARG A 44 34.14 46.12 18.73
N ALA A 45 35.20 45.78 17.99
CA ALA A 45 35.14 44.99 16.76
C ALA A 45 34.31 45.64 15.62
N VAL A 46 34.75 46.84 15.19
CA VAL A 46 34.12 47.62 14.10
C VAL A 46 33.98 46.83 12.80
N ALA A 47 35.00 46.05 12.43
CA ALA A 47 34.97 45.21 11.23
C ALA A 47 33.91 44.09 11.32
N PHE A 48 33.64 43.55 12.52
CA PHE A 48 32.73 42.43 12.70
C PHE A 48 31.27 42.84 12.50
N TYR A 49 30.81 43.89 13.20
CA TYR A 49 29.42 44.31 13.05
C TYR A 49 29.13 44.95 11.68
N GLN A 50 30.12 45.55 11.00
CA GLN A 50 29.95 46.07 9.64
C GLN A 50 29.81 44.94 8.61
N SER A 51 30.44 43.79 8.85
CA SER A 51 30.39 42.62 7.96
C SER A 51 29.23 41.67 8.29
N ALA A 52 28.66 41.77 9.50
CA ALA A 52 27.58 40.90 9.98
C ALA A 52 26.33 40.84 9.07
N PRO A 53 25.82 41.94 8.47
CA PRO A 53 24.68 41.85 7.57
C PRO A 53 24.98 41.00 6.32
N THR A 54 26.17 41.16 5.75
CA THR A 54 26.60 40.40 4.59
C THR A 54 26.74 38.91 4.96
N LEU A 55 27.35 38.60 6.11
CA LEU A 55 27.47 37.22 6.61
C LEU A 55 26.10 36.58 6.85
N LEU A 56 25.15 37.30 7.44
CA LEU A 56 23.77 36.82 7.62
C LEU A 56 23.12 36.49 6.27
N THR A 57 23.28 37.38 5.29
CA THR A 57 22.70 37.16 3.96
C THR A 57 23.34 35.94 3.29
N THR A 58 24.67 35.80 3.36
CA THR A 58 25.39 34.65 2.80
C THR A 58 25.01 33.33 3.47
N ILE A 59 24.85 33.31 4.81
CA ILE A 59 24.41 32.11 5.54
C ILE A 59 22.95 31.77 5.20
N GLY A 60 22.07 32.77 5.01
CA GLY A 60 20.70 32.54 4.54
C GLY A 60 20.66 31.94 3.13
N ILE A 61 21.49 32.43 2.22
CA ILE A 61 21.65 31.87 0.86
C ILE A 61 22.20 30.44 0.93
N LEU A 62 23.20 30.19 1.78
CA LEU A 62 23.76 28.84 2.00
C LEU A 62 22.68 27.86 2.50
N GLY A 63 21.85 28.28 3.46
CA GLY A 63 20.73 27.48 3.95
C GLY A 63 19.71 27.15 2.86
N THR A 64 19.52 28.05 1.89
CA THR A 64 18.63 27.81 0.73
C THR A 64 19.16 26.69 -0.15
N PHE A 65 20.45 26.75 -0.51
CA PHE A 65 21.07 25.71 -1.33
C PHE A 65 21.11 24.36 -0.61
N LEU A 66 21.33 24.36 0.70
CA LEU A 66 21.33 23.15 1.50
C LEU A 66 19.94 22.51 1.59
N GLY A 67 18.88 23.30 1.81
CA GLY A 67 17.51 22.79 1.88
C GLY A 67 17.02 22.20 0.55
N ILE A 68 17.39 22.82 -0.58
CA ILE A 68 17.12 22.26 -1.91
C ILE A 68 17.90 20.96 -2.13
N ALA A 69 19.17 20.90 -1.71
CA ALA A 69 19.97 19.68 -1.83
C ALA A 69 19.38 18.51 -1.02
N ILE A 70 18.94 18.75 0.22
CA ILE A 70 18.27 17.75 1.05
C ILE A 70 16.95 17.30 0.39
N GLY A 71 16.13 18.23 -0.11
CA GLY A 71 14.88 17.88 -0.79
C GLY A 71 15.06 17.09 -2.09
N LEU A 72 16.20 17.23 -2.76
CA LEU A 72 16.54 16.48 -3.97
C LEU A 72 17.18 15.11 -3.69
N LEU A 73 17.83 14.92 -2.54
CA LEU A 73 18.46 13.64 -2.18
C LEU A 73 17.44 12.50 -2.07
N ASP A 74 16.24 12.80 -1.54
CA ASP A 74 15.16 11.82 -1.38
C ASP A 74 14.14 11.81 -2.54
N PHE A 75 14.45 12.49 -3.66
CA PHE A 75 13.56 12.54 -4.81
C PHE A 75 13.67 11.29 -5.69
N ASP A 76 12.62 10.48 -5.71
CA ASP A 76 12.52 9.26 -6.54
C ASP A 76 11.61 9.52 -7.73
N SER A 77 12.19 9.52 -8.93
CA SER A 77 11.45 9.70 -10.20
C SER A 77 10.40 8.62 -10.46
N SER A 78 10.50 7.47 -9.77
CA SER A 78 9.57 6.34 -9.90
C SER A 78 8.34 6.49 -9.00
N ARG A 79 8.41 7.35 -7.98
CA ARG A 79 7.36 7.53 -6.94
C ARG A 79 7.11 9.01 -6.66
N ILE A 80 6.73 9.72 -7.72
CA ILE A 80 6.50 11.17 -7.72
C ILE A 80 5.49 11.60 -6.63
N GLU A 81 4.44 10.81 -6.38
CA GLU A 81 3.40 11.11 -5.37
C GLU A 81 3.96 11.20 -3.94
N TYR A 82 5.01 10.44 -3.61
CA TYR A 82 5.68 10.49 -2.31
C TYR A 82 6.82 11.52 -2.29
N SER A 83 7.50 11.69 -3.42
CA SER A 83 8.65 12.58 -3.52
C SER A 83 8.31 14.08 -3.67
N ILE A 84 7.13 14.44 -4.20
CA ILE A 84 6.70 15.85 -4.27
C ILE A 84 6.50 16.46 -2.87
N PRO A 85 5.75 15.86 -1.94
CA PRO A 85 5.60 16.41 -0.59
C PRO A 85 6.93 16.62 0.14
N LEU A 86 7.87 15.68 -0.02
CA LEU A 86 9.19 15.75 0.61
C LEU A 86 10.08 16.85 0.00
N LEU A 87 10.06 17.01 -1.33
CA LEU A 87 10.72 18.12 -2.02
C LEU A 87 10.15 19.48 -1.59
N LEU A 88 8.83 19.57 -1.43
CA LEU A 88 8.15 20.78 -0.96
C LEU A 88 8.54 21.14 0.48
N ASP A 89 8.77 20.15 1.34
CA ASP A 89 9.21 20.39 2.71
C ASP A 89 10.66 20.91 2.76
N GLY A 90 11.58 20.31 1.99
CA GLY A 90 12.95 20.82 1.83
C GLY A 90 13.00 22.25 1.26
N LEU A 91 12.13 22.55 0.29
CA LEU A 91 11.99 23.88 -0.30
C LEU A 91 11.39 24.90 0.69
N LYS A 92 10.38 24.52 1.47
CA LYS A 92 9.81 25.37 2.54
C LYS A 92 10.86 25.80 3.56
N LEU A 93 11.78 24.89 3.89
CA LEU A 93 12.87 25.14 4.82
C LEU A 93 13.95 26.04 4.21
N ALA A 94 14.30 25.80 2.94
CA ALA A 94 15.19 26.65 2.16
C ALA A 94 14.70 28.12 2.13
N PHE A 95 13.40 28.34 1.88
CA PHE A 95 12.81 29.68 1.89
C PHE A 95 12.82 30.32 3.28
N THR A 96 12.50 29.55 4.32
CA THR A 96 12.41 30.09 5.69
C THR A 96 13.76 30.62 6.20
N THR A 97 14.85 29.88 5.95
CA THR A 97 16.21 30.31 6.35
C THR A 97 16.67 31.58 5.60
N SER A 98 16.32 31.70 4.32
CA SER A 98 16.62 32.88 3.50
C SER A 98 15.88 34.12 3.98
N ILE A 99 14.58 34.00 4.24
CA ILE A 99 13.74 35.10 4.74
C ILE A 99 14.30 35.62 6.07
N ILE A 100 14.62 34.71 7.00
CA ILE A 100 15.21 35.08 8.30
C ILE A 100 16.55 35.79 8.09
N GLY A 101 17.42 35.28 7.20
CA GLY A 101 18.73 35.89 6.98
C GLY A 101 18.68 37.28 6.35
N ILE A 102 17.79 37.48 5.38
CA ILE A 102 17.57 38.78 4.75
C ILE A 102 16.94 39.76 5.75
N LEU A 103 15.97 39.32 6.55
CA LEU A 103 15.28 40.16 7.53
C LEU A 103 16.23 40.62 8.64
N LEU A 104 17.01 39.71 9.23
CA LEU A 104 18.00 40.10 10.24
C LEU A 104 19.13 40.97 9.64
N SER A 105 19.54 40.73 8.39
CA SER A 105 20.52 41.56 7.68
C SER A 105 20.01 42.98 7.46
N ALA A 106 18.77 43.12 6.98
CA ALA A 106 18.11 44.40 6.77
C ALA A 106 17.95 45.17 8.09
N ALA A 107 17.50 44.49 9.15
CA ALA A 107 17.40 45.08 10.49
C ALA A 107 18.75 45.60 10.98
N LEU A 108 19.82 44.83 10.79
CA LEU A 108 21.16 45.24 11.23
C LEU A 108 21.71 46.40 10.39
N ARG A 109 21.47 46.42 9.07
CA ARG A 109 21.82 47.56 8.19
C ARG A 109 21.09 48.84 8.61
N LEU A 110 19.81 48.75 8.95
CA LEU A 110 19.03 49.89 9.42
C LEU A 110 19.60 50.46 10.73
N ILE A 111 19.92 49.61 11.70
CA ILE A 111 20.53 50.00 12.97
C ILE A 111 21.90 50.66 12.76
N LEU A 112 22.71 50.13 11.82
CA LEU A 112 24.01 50.70 11.49
C LEU A 112 23.89 52.06 10.77
N SER A 113 22.93 52.21 9.85
CA SER A 113 22.71 53.44 9.11
C SER A 113 22.31 54.59 10.04
N VAL A 114 21.35 54.35 10.95
CA VAL A 114 20.87 55.36 11.91
C VAL A 114 21.97 55.81 12.89
N ARG A 115 22.94 54.93 13.20
CA ARG A 115 24.08 55.28 14.07
C ARG A 115 25.27 55.91 13.34
N ARG A 116 25.34 55.82 12.01
CA ARG A 116 26.48 56.33 11.22
C ARG A 116 26.39 57.83 10.95
N ASP A 117 25.21 58.43 11.02
CA ASP A 117 24.96 59.88 10.90
C ASP A 117 25.53 60.74 12.04
N GLY A 118 26.18 60.14 13.04
CA GLY A 118 26.82 60.87 14.17
C GLY A 118 28.30 61.22 14.00
N ARG A 119 28.91 61.08 12.81
CA ARG A 119 30.35 61.36 12.61
C ARG A 119 30.64 61.88 11.20
N SER A 120 30.59 63.21 11.02
CA SER A 120 31.12 63.87 9.82
C SER A 120 32.63 63.65 9.70
N PRO A 121 33.16 63.41 8.48
CA PRO A 121 34.59 63.48 8.19
C PRO A 121 35.02 64.95 7.97
N ASP A 122 36.13 65.31 8.60
CA ASP A 122 36.86 66.57 8.45
C ASP A 122 37.52 66.68 7.06
N PRO A 123 37.44 67.85 6.40
CA PRO A 123 38.57 68.30 5.60
C PRO A 123 38.85 69.80 5.80
N GLN A 124 39.95 70.15 6.46
CA GLN A 124 40.59 71.46 6.31
C GLN A 124 42.08 71.32 5.96
N VAL A 125 42.41 71.93 4.82
CA VAL A 125 43.73 72.11 4.22
C VAL A 125 44.10 73.59 4.45
N SER A 126 45.27 73.82 5.08
CA SER A 126 46.27 74.92 4.93
C SER A 126 45.85 76.26 4.29
N SER A 127 46.33 77.46 4.63
CA SER A 127 47.52 77.92 5.38
C SER A 127 47.51 79.46 5.40
N GLU A 128 48.32 80.02 6.32
CA GLU A 128 49.05 81.32 6.25
C GLU A 128 48.32 82.65 6.49
N THR A 129 48.91 83.72 7.09
CA THR A 129 49.98 84.01 8.07
C THR A 129 50.04 85.56 8.18
N THR A 130 50.16 86.09 9.41
CA THR A 130 50.68 87.39 9.94
C THR A 130 51.27 88.46 8.99
N ALA A 131 51.45 89.74 9.33
CA ALA A 131 51.09 90.66 10.42
C ALA A 131 51.68 92.05 10.07
N ASP A 132 51.23 93.03 10.83
CA ASP A 132 51.92 94.24 11.30
C ASP A 132 52.12 95.49 10.41
N ALA A 133 51.65 96.57 11.03
CA ALA A 133 51.86 97.96 10.71
C ALA A 133 53.16 98.45 11.37
N GLN A 134 53.85 99.43 10.76
CA GLN A 134 54.19 100.74 11.35
C GLN A 134 55.06 101.52 10.35
N GLU A 135 54.72 102.80 10.15
CA GLU A 135 55.29 103.77 9.19
C GLU A 135 56.68 104.34 9.59
N PRO A 136 57.36 105.18 8.78
CA PRO A 136 56.96 106.60 8.60
C PRO A 136 57.11 107.20 7.17
N ASP A 137 56.10 107.99 6.80
CA ASP A 137 56.07 109.22 5.99
C ASP A 137 57.00 109.39 4.76
N PRO A 138 56.44 109.24 3.54
CA PRO A 138 56.08 110.42 2.73
C PRO A 138 54.61 110.32 2.28
N LEU A 139 53.68 110.55 3.20
CA LEU A 139 52.28 110.15 3.09
C LEU A 139 51.45 110.99 2.10
N VAL A 140 51.92 112.16 1.66
CA VAL A 140 51.08 113.04 0.82
C VAL A 140 51.17 112.68 -0.68
N GLU A 141 52.30 112.19 -1.16
CA GLU A 141 52.47 111.76 -2.56
C GLU A 141 51.90 110.36 -2.80
N LEU A 142 52.06 109.45 -1.85
CA LEU A 142 51.54 108.09 -1.95
C LEU A 142 50.01 108.04 -1.83
N LEU A 143 49.36 108.86 -1.00
CA LEU A 143 47.88 108.91 -0.92
C LEU A 143 47.22 109.40 -2.21
N GLN A 144 47.84 110.35 -2.93
CA GLN A 144 47.32 110.81 -4.22
C GLN A 144 47.54 109.80 -5.35
N GLN A 145 48.66 109.08 -5.32
CA GLN A 145 48.92 107.99 -6.24
C GLN A 145 48.01 106.78 -5.94
N GLN A 146 47.77 106.45 -4.67
CA GLN A 146 46.87 105.39 -4.23
C GLN A 146 45.41 105.74 -4.50
N GLY A 147 45.00 107.01 -4.40
CA GLY A 147 43.67 107.48 -4.79
C GLY A 147 43.40 107.33 -6.28
N ARG A 148 44.36 107.70 -7.14
CA ARG A 148 44.26 107.47 -8.60
C ARG A 148 44.30 106.00 -8.98
N LEU A 149 45.08 105.19 -8.26
CA LEU A 149 45.11 103.74 -8.44
C LEU A 149 43.81 103.08 -7.97
N ALA A 150 43.22 103.54 -6.85
CA ALA A 150 41.93 103.07 -6.36
C ALA A 150 40.78 103.45 -7.30
N GLU A 151 40.78 104.67 -7.86
CA GLU A 151 39.81 105.08 -8.89
C GLU A 151 39.96 104.24 -10.17
N ALA A 152 41.20 104.03 -10.63
CA ALA A 152 41.48 103.16 -11.78
C ALA A 152 41.08 101.69 -11.49
N GLN A 153 41.22 101.23 -10.24
CA GLN A 153 40.85 99.88 -9.80
C GLN A 153 39.33 99.72 -9.61
N LEU A 154 38.61 100.80 -9.25
CA LEU A 154 37.15 100.80 -9.23
C LEU A 154 36.55 100.81 -10.63
N VAL A 155 37.12 101.57 -11.56
CA VAL A 155 36.72 101.55 -12.98
C VAL A 155 37.02 100.18 -13.61
N SER A 156 38.18 99.59 -13.33
CA SER A 156 38.48 98.23 -13.80
C SER A 156 37.58 97.18 -13.13
N SER A 157 37.24 97.35 -11.84
CA SER A 157 36.31 96.46 -11.15
C SER A 157 34.88 96.58 -11.68
N GLN A 158 34.42 97.78 -12.05
CA GLN A 158 33.12 97.97 -12.72
C GLN A 158 33.10 97.33 -14.11
N GLN A 159 34.17 97.46 -14.88
CA GLN A 159 34.31 96.78 -16.18
C GLN A 159 34.31 95.25 -16.04
N ILE A 160 34.89 94.70 -14.97
CA ILE A 160 34.84 93.26 -14.68
C ILE A 160 33.41 92.83 -14.32
N VAL A 161 32.69 93.61 -13.51
CA VAL A 161 31.28 93.32 -13.18
C VAL A 161 30.38 93.35 -14.42
N ASP A 162 30.59 94.32 -15.32
CA ASP A 162 29.86 94.39 -16.59
C ASP A 162 30.23 93.25 -17.56
N GLN A 163 31.50 92.85 -17.61
CA GLN A 163 31.89 91.65 -18.37
C GLN A 163 31.29 90.37 -17.78
N MET A 164 31.18 90.30 -16.45
CA MET A 164 30.64 89.15 -15.76
C MET A 164 29.12 89.06 -15.94
N SER A 165 28.40 90.18 -15.96
CA SER A 165 26.96 90.20 -16.26
C SER A 165 26.66 89.80 -17.71
N LEU A 166 27.47 90.27 -18.68
CA LEU A 166 27.37 89.86 -20.08
C LEU A 166 27.72 88.38 -20.29
N LEU A 167 28.65 87.83 -19.52
CA LEU A 167 28.97 86.41 -19.53
C LEU A 167 27.84 85.57 -18.94
N ASP A 168 27.23 86.02 -17.84
CA ASP A 168 26.09 85.35 -17.21
C ASP A 168 24.89 85.31 -18.16
N GLU A 169 24.57 86.44 -18.81
CA GLU A 169 23.48 86.51 -19.79
C GLU A 169 23.72 85.59 -21.00
N ARG A 170 24.97 85.51 -21.50
CA ARG A 170 25.34 84.57 -22.57
C ARG A 170 25.28 83.11 -22.11
N LEU A 171 25.67 82.81 -20.88
CA LEU A 171 25.61 81.45 -20.32
C LEU A 171 24.16 81.01 -20.14
N VAL A 172 23.30 81.88 -19.61
CA VAL A 172 21.86 81.63 -19.44
C VAL A 172 21.21 81.38 -20.80
N ASP A 173 21.45 82.24 -21.79
CA ASP A 173 20.88 82.07 -23.14
C ASP A 173 21.40 80.80 -23.84
N THR A 174 22.68 80.45 -23.65
CA THR A 174 23.25 79.21 -24.19
C THR A 174 22.68 77.96 -23.49
N LEU A 175 22.52 78.00 -22.18
CA LEU A 175 21.90 76.92 -21.39
C LEU A 175 20.43 76.75 -21.76
N GLU A 176 19.66 77.83 -21.88
CA GLU A 176 18.26 77.75 -22.28
C GLU A 176 18.11 77.18 -23.69
N ARG A 177 18.97 77.60 -24.63
CA ARG A 177 18.96 77.07 -26.00
C ARG A 177 19.26 75.57 -26.00
N HIS A 178 20.32 75.14 -25.32
CA HIS A 178 20.66 73.73 -25.22
C HIS A 178 19.58 72.92 -24.49
N HIS A 179 18.97 73.46 -23.45
CA HIS A 179 17.90 72.81 -22.74
C HIS A 179 16.66 72.62 -23.63
N ARG A 180 16.29 73.64 -24.41
CA ARG A 180 15.21 73.53 -25.41
C ARG A 180 15.53 72.50 -26.49
N GLU A 181 16.75 72.49 -27.01
CA GLU A 181 17.19 71.49 -28.00
C GLU A 181 17.16 70.06 -27.45
N GLN A 182 17.60 69.85 -26.20
CA GLN A 182 17.55 68.55 -25.54
C GLN A 182 16.12 68.09 -25.30
N ILE A 183 15.23 68.96 -24.82
CA ILE A 183 13.81 68.63 -24.63
C ILE A 183 13.16 68.25 -25.97
N ALA A 184 13.45 69.00 -27.03
CA ALA A 184 12.96 68.68 -28.36
C ALA A 184 13.45 67.29 -28.82
N ALA A 185 14.75 67.01 -28.67
CA ALA A 185 15.31 65.70 -29.01
C ALA A 185 14.72 64.55 -28.17
N PHE A 186 14.49 64.76 -26.87
CA PHE A 186 13.84 63.77 -26.01
C PHE A 186 12.38 63.54 -26.38
N SER A 187 11.65 64.60 -26.73
CA SER A 187 10.26 64.49 -27.20
C SER A 187 10.17 63.73 -28.52
N ASP A 188 11.07 64.02 -29.47
CA ASP A 188 11.16 63.31 -30.74
C ASP A 188 11.52 61.83 -30.53
N PHE A 189 12.49 61.55 -29.66
CA PHE A 189 12.85 60.19 -29.30
C PHE A 189 11.69 59.44 -28.63
N ALA A 190 10.97 60.07 -27.69
CA ALA A 190 9.81 59.46 -27.04
C ALA A 190 8.69 59.16 -28.04
N THR A 191 8.48 60.05 -29.01
CA THR A 191 7.50 59.87 -30.09
C THR A 191 7.88 58.70 -30.98
N GLN A 192 9.12 58.66 -31.45
CA GLN A 192 9.63 57.54 -32.25
C GLN A 192 9.59 56.22 -31.49
N LEU A 193 9.98 56.20 -30.21
CA LEU A 193 9.95 55.02 -29.36
C LEU A 193 8.52 54.50 -29.15
N SER A 194 7.55 55.40 -28.98
CA SER A 194 6.14 55.04 -28.86
C SER A 194 5.60 54.43 -30.16
N GLU A 195 5.93 55.02 -31.30
CA GLU A 195 5.47 54.57 -32.62
C GLU A 195 6.13 53.23 -33.03
N LEU A 196 7.44 53.10 -32.88
CA LEU A 196 8.19 51.86 -33.16
C LEU A 196 7.81 50.76 -32.16
N GLY A 197 7.76 51.08 -30.87
CA GLY A 197 7.44 50.13 -29.81
C GLY A 197 6.05 49.53 -30.02
N SER A 198 5.03 50.36 -30.26
CA SER A 198 3.66 49.91 -30.49
C SER A 198 3.53 49.05 -31.75
N ARG A 199 4.08 49.50 -32.89
CA ARG A 199 3.96 48.76 -34.16
C ARG A 199 4.70 47.43 -34.11
N GLN A 200 5.90 47.40 -33.54
CA GLN A 200 6.69 46.18 -33.48
C GLN A 200 6.09 45.16 -32.51
N LEU A 201 5.52 45.61 -31.38
CA LEU A 201 4.81 44.73 -30.45
C LEU A 201 3.53 44.16 -31.06
N ILE A 202 2.74 44.98 -31.75
CA ILE A 202 1.52 44.52 -32.42
C ILE A 202 1.87 43.51 -33.52
N ALA A 203 2.89 43.79 -34.34
CA ALA A 203 3.34 42.87 -35.38
C ALA A 203 3.88 41.55 -34.79
N ALA A 204 4.65 41.60 -33.71
CA ALA A 204 5.12 40.41 -33.02
C ALA A 204 3.96 39.61 -32.41
N LEU A 205 3.00 40.28 -31.77
CA LEU A 205 1.82 39.63 -31.19
C LEU A 205 0.94 39.00 -32.28
N GLU A 206 0.74 39.69 -33.40
CA GLU A 206 -0.03 39.18 -34.53
C GLU A 206 0.66 37.96 -35.16
N SER A 207 1.98 37.98 -35.29
CA SER A 207 2.76 36.82 -35.72
C SER A 207 2.59 35.64 -34.76
N VAL A 208 2.73 35.87 -33.45
CA VAL A 208 2.56 34.82 -32.43
C VAL A 208 1.15 34.25 -32.45
N ILE A 209 0.11 35.07 -32.60
CA ILE A 209 -1.27 34.60 -32.71
C ILE A 209 -1.46 33.76 -33.98
N ARG A 210 -0.85 34.16 -35.09
CA ARG A 210 -0.94 33.45 -36.36
C ARG A 210 -0.23 32.11 -36.30
N ASP A 211 0.97 32.07 -35.75
CA ASP A 211 1.75 30.85 -35.52
C ASP A 211 1.04 29.93 -34.53
N PHE A 212 0.48 30.48 -33.45
CA PHE A 212 -0.32 29.75 -32.48
C PHE A 212 -1.56 29.12 -33.12
N ASN A 213 -2.31 29.86 -33.94
CA ASN A 213 -3.48 29.33 -34.64
C ASN A 213 -3.11 28.25 -35.66
N ALA A 214 -1.99 28.41 -36.37
CA ALA A 214 -1.50 27.39 -37.29
C ALA A 214 -1.12 26.09 -36.57
N GLN A 215 -0.36 26.20 -35.47
CA GLN A 215 0.00 25.05 -34.63
C GLN A 215 -1.21 24.44 -33.91
N LEU A 216 -2.22 25.23 -33.55
CA LEU A 216 -3.48 24.73 -33.00
C LEU A 216 -4.17 23.80 -33.98
N GLY A 217 -4.34 24.22 -35.24
CA GLY A 217 -4.99 23.41 -36.26
C GLY A 217 -4.25 22.10 -36.54
N GLU A 218 -2.94 22.15 -36.64
CA GLU A 218 -2.13 20.99 -37.06
C GLU A 218 -1.85 20.03 -35.90
N GLN A 219 -1.28 20.51 -34.79
CA GLN A 219 -0.88 19.65 -33.67
C GLN A 219 -2.06 19.18 -32.83
N PHE A 220 -3.08 20.01 -32.60
CA PHE A 220 -4.27 19.55 -31.87
C PHE A 220 -5.19 18.73 -32.77
N GLY A 221 -5.30 19.03 -34.07
CA GLY A 221 -6.08 18.20 -35.00
C GLY A 221 -5.55 16.76 -35.08
N GLU A 222 -4.23 16.60 -35.20
CA GLU A 222 -3.57 15.29 -35.12
C GLU A 222 -3.78 14.59 -33.76
N ASN A 223 -3.63 15.32 -32.65
CA ASN A 223 -3.84 14.76 -31.31
C ASN A 223 -5.29 14.34 -31.08
N PHE A 224 -6.28 15.13 -31.52
CA PHE A 224 -7.69 14.76 -31.42
C PHE A 224 -8.01 13.54 -32.28
N ARG A 225 -7.42 13.41 -33.48
CA ARG A 225 -7.60 12.21 -34.31
C ARG A 225 -6.98 10.97 -33.67
N ARG A 226 -5.80 11.09 -33.05
CA ARG A 226 -5.19 10.00 -32.26
C ARG A 226 -6.02 9.64 -31.03
N LEU A 227 -6.56 10.65 -30.35
CA LEU A 227 -7.43 10.47 -29.18
C LEU A 227 -8.72 9.76 -29.59
N ASP A 228 -9.38 10.21 -30.65
CA ASP A 228 -10.60 9.61 -31.19
C ASP A 228 -10.38 8.12 -31.53
N GLY A 229 -9.31 7.79 -32.27
CA GLY A 229 -8.96 6.40 -32.56
C GLY A 229 -8.58 5.58 -31.31
N SER A 230 -8.10 6.21 -30.24
CA SER A 230 -7.87 5.54 -28.95
C SER A 230 -9.17 5.27 -28.21
N VAL A 231 -10.11 6.22 -28.24
CA VAL A 231 -11.45 6.07 -27.67
C VAL A 231 -12.24 5.00 -28.41
N GLU A 232 -12.18 4.95 -29.74
CA GLU A 232 -12.83 3.91 -30.55
C GLU A 232 -12.30 2.51 -30.17
N LYS A 233 -10.98 2.35 -30.05
CA LYS A 233 -10.39 1.09 -29.57
C LYS A 233 -10.85 0.73 -28.16
N LEU A 234 -11.03 1.71 -27.29
CA LEU A 234 -11.52 1.51 -25.93
C LEU A 234 -12.99 1.06 -25.93
N LEU A 235 -13.82 1.59 -26.83
CA LEU A 235 -15.20 1.14 -27.00
C LEU A 235 -15.27 -0.29 -27.54
N VAL A 236 -14.45 -0.62 -28.55
CA VAL A 236 -14.33 -2.01 -29.05
C VAL A 236 -13.89 -2.95 -27.94
N TRP A 237 -12.88 -2.56 -27.15
CA TRP A 237 -12.45 -3.35 -26.00
C TRP A 237 -13.55 -3.51 -24.96
N GLN A 238 -14.33 -2.46 -24.68
CA GLN A 238 -15.45 -2.52 -23.73
C GLN A 238 -16.54 -3.48 -24.19
N ASP A 239 -16.88 -3.50 -25.48
CA ASP A 239 -17.86 -4.43 -26.04
C ASP A 239 -17.36 -5.88 -25.94
N GLN A 240 -16.11 -6.13 -26.32
CA GLN A 240 -15.46 -7.44 -26.16
C GLN A 240 -15.39 -7.89 -24.70
N TYR A 241 -15.12 -6.95 -23.79
CA TYR A 241 -15.08 -7.23 -22.36
C TYR A 241 -16.45 -7.63 -21.82
N LYS A 242 -17.53 -6.99 -22.29
CA LYS A 242 -18.91 -7.37 -21.96
C LYS A 242 -19.20 -8.81 -22.39
N ASP A 243 -18.86 -9.16 -23.62
CA ASP A 243 -19.04 -10.53 -24.15
C ASP A 243 -18.24 -11.56 -23.32
N HIS A 244 -17.03 -11.18 -22.89
CA HIS A 244 -16.21 -12.03 -22.03
C HIS A 244 -16.84 -12.23 -20.64
N MET A 245 -17.38 -11.18 -20.03
CA MET A 245 -18.09 -11.27 -18.74
C MET A 245 -19.35 -12.14 -18.86
N ASP A 246 -20.10 -12.05 -19.95
CA ASP A 246 -21.26 -12.89 -20.21
C ASP A 246 -20.86 -14.37 -20.41
N ALA A 247 -19.73 -14.63 -21.08
CA ALA A 247 -19.18 -15.97 -21.21
C ALA A 247 -18.72 -16.52 -19.85
N LEU A 248 -18.05 -15.71 -19.04
CA LEU A 248 -17.59 -16.07 -17.70
C LEU A 248 -18.77 -16.37 -16.77
N GLY A 249 -19.84 -15.56 -16.81
CA GLY A 249 -21.08 -15.80 -16.05
C GLY A 249 -21.68 -17.15 -16.39
N ARG A 250 -21.83 -17.47 -17.68
CA ARG A 250 -22.32 -18.79 -18.14
C ARG A 250 -21.42 -19.96 -17.71
N GLN A 251 -20.10 -19.75 -17.65
CA GLN A 251 -19.17 -20.77 -17.15
C GLN A 251 -19.33 -20.97 -15.64
N LEU A 252 -19.52 -19.90 -14.88
CA LEU A 252 -19.74 -19.96 -13.45
C LEU A 252 -21.05 -20.69 -13.11
N ASP A 253 -22.12 -20.41 -13.84
CA ASP A 253 -23.42 -21.09 -13.68
C ASP A 253 -23.28 -22.60 -13.88
N ARG A 254 -22.56 -23.03 -14.94
CA ARG A 254 -22.27 -24.45 -15.17
C ARG A 254 -21.41 -25.07 -14.08
N ALA A 255 -20.45 -24.31 -13.53
CA ALA A 255 -19.63 -24.80 -12.44
C ALA A 255 -20.47 -25.01 -11.17
N ILE A 256 -21.37 -24.08 -10.85
CA ILE A 256 -22.31 -24.21 -9.72
C ILE A 256 -23.21 -25.44 -9.91
N GLU A 257 -23.77 -25.63 -11.10
CA GLU A 257 -24.60 -26.79 -11.41
C GLU A 257 -23.80 -28.10 -11.29
N GLY A 258 -22.58 -28.14 -11.80
CA GLY A 258 -21.68 -29.31 -11.67
C GLY A 258 -21.31 -29.63 -10.22
N VAL A 259 -21.11 -28.62 -9.38
CA VAL A 259 -20.87 -28.79 -7.93
C VAL A 259 -22.12 -29.35 -7.25
N ALA A 260 -23.31 -28.82 -7.54
CA ALA A 260 -24.56 -29.33 -6.99
C ALA A 260 -24.81 -30.80 -7.40
N GLN A 261 -24.54 -31.14 -8.67
CA GLN A 261 -24.64 -32.52 -9.15
C GLN A 261 -23.63 -33.45 -8.46
N SER A 262 -22.42 -32.96 -8.18
CA SER A 262 -21.40 -33.72 -7.45
C SER A 262 -21.80 -33.96 -6.00
N GLU A 263 -22.38 -32.95 -5.34
CA GLU A 263 -22.94 -33.10 -4.00
C GLU A 263 -24.02 -34.18 -3.96
N ALA A 264 -24.99 -34.13 -4.89
CA ALA A 264 -26.04 -35.14 -4.99
C ALA A 264 -25.46 -36.55 -5.24
N SER A 265 -24.43 -36.67 -6.08
CA SER A 265 -23.77 -37.94 -6.36
C SER A 265 -23.04 -38.49 -5.14
N LEU A 266 -22.36 -37.62 -4.36
CA LEU A 266 -21.70 -38.01 -3.12
C LEU A 266 -22.72 -38.46 -2.06
N GLN A 267 -23.86 -37.78 -1.95
CA GLN A 267 -24.95 -38.19 -1.05
C GLN A 267 -25.49 -39.58 -1.45
N ALA A 268 -25.74 -39.80 -2.75
CA ALA A 268 -26.19 -41.09 -3.26
C ALA A 268 -25.17 -42.21 -2.98
N LEU A 269 -23.88 -41.97 -3.21
CA LEU A 269 -22.80 -42.91 -2.89
C LEU A 269 -22.75 -43.23 -1.39
N THR A 270 -22.89 -42.22 -0.54
CA THR A 270 -22.91 -42.41 0.92
C THR A 270 -24.10 -43.27 1.34
N GLN A 271 -25.28 -43.02 0.77
CA GLN A 271 -26.47 -43.82 1.03
C GLN A 271 -26.31 -45.27 0.55
N GLN A 272 -25.74 -45.47 -0.63
CA GLN A 272 -25.45 -46.80 -1.17
C GLN A 272 -24.45 -47.57 -0.27
N ALA A 273 -23.41 -46.89 0.24
CA ALA A 273 -22.45 -47.48 1.16
C ALA A 273 -23.09 -47.91 2.50
N LEU A 274 -24.05 -47.14 3.01
CA LEU A 274 -24.84 -47.51 4.18
C LEU A 274 -25.72 -48.73 3.90
N GLN A 275 -26.36 -48.80 2.73
CA GLN A 275 -27.15 -49.97 2.34
C GLN A 275 -26.28 -51.23 2.23
N ILE A 276 -25.08 -51.14 1.65
CA ILE A 276 -24.13 -52.26 1.59
C ILE A 276 -23.77 -52.72 3.01
N SER A 277 -23.47 -51.78 3.91
CA SER A 277 -23.14 -52.10 5.30
C SER A 277 -24.29 -52.84 6.02
N ASN A 278 -25.53 -52.39 5.85
CA ASN A 278 -26.69 -53.07 6.39
C ASN A 278 -26.86 -54.47 5.81
N HIS A 279 -26.66 -54.62 4.50
CA HIS A 279 -26.79 -55.91 3.84
C HIS A 279 -25.71 -56.91 4.30
N ILE A 280 -24.49 -56.43 4.61
CA ILE A 280 -23.44 -57.26 5.22
C ILE A 280 -23.87 -57.74 6.62
N ALA A 281 -24.48 -56.87 7.44
CA ALA A 281 -24.99 -57.26 8.76
C ALA A 281 -26.13 -58.29 8.68
N ASP A 282 -27.04 -58.13 7.71
CA ASP A 282 -28.11 -59.10 7.46
C ASP A 282 -27.55 -60.45 6.95
N GLN A 283 -26.52 -60.40 6.10
CA GLN A 283 -25.81 -61.60 5.64
C GLN A 283 -25.13 -62.33 6.79
N GLU A 284 -24.50 -61.61 7.73
CA GLU A 284 -23.92 -62.21 8.92
C GLU A 284 -25.00 -62.95 9.74
N THR A 285 -26.16 -62.32 9.94
CA THR A 285 -27.30 -62.93 10.63
C THR A 285 -27.80 -64.18 9.90
N THR A 286 -27.89 -64.13 8.56
CA THR A 286 -28.32 -65.26 7.73
C THR A 286 -27.32 -66.42 7.81
N ILE A 287 -26.01 -66.13 7.76
CA ILE A 287 -24.95 -67.13 7.89
C ILE A 287 -25.00 -67.79 9.28
N GLN A 288 -25.25 -67.02 10.33
CA GLN A 288 -25.44 -67.58 11.68
C GLN A 288 -26.67 -68.50 11.74
N GLY A 289 -27.78 -68.13 11.10
CA GLY A 289 -28.97 -68.96 10.97
C GLY A 289 -28.70 -70.28 10.24
N LEU A 290 -28.04 -70.22 9.07
CA LEU A 290 -27.67 -71.42 8.30
C LEU A 290 -26.71 -72.34 9.06
N ARG A 291 -25.74 -71.78 9.82
CA ARG A 291 -24.87 -72.58 10.70
C ARG A 291 -25.68 -73.32 11.77
N ARG A 292 -26.67 -72.65 12.37
CA ARG A 292 -27.55 -73.28 13.34
C ARG A 292 -28.38 -74.40 12.72
N GLU A 293 -28.97 -74.15 11.55
CA GLU A 293 -29.75 -75.16 10.82
C GLU A 293 -28.88 -76.37 10.42
N THR A 294 -27.63 -76.13 10.04
CA THR A 294 -26.66 -77.20 9.76
C THR A 294 -26.41 -78.06 11.01
N LEU A 295 -26.23 -77.46 12.20
CA LEU A 295 -26.08 -78.20 13.45
C LEU A 295 -27.35 -79.00 13.81
N GLU A 296 -28.53 -78.43 13.58
CA GLU A 296 -29.81 -79.14 13.79
C GLU A 296 -29.95 -80.32 12.82
N LEU A 297 -29.57 -80.16 11.54
CA LEU A 297 -29.54 -81.24 10.55
C LEU A 297 -28.55 -82.34 10.92
N GLU A 298 -27.34 -81.99 11.36
CA GLU A 298 -26.35 -82.95 11.86
C GLU A 298 -26.91 -83.75 13.05
N SER A 299 -27.61 -83.08 13.97
CA SER A 299 -28.28 -83.74 15.09
C SER A 299 -29.40 -84.68 14.64
N VAL A 300 -30.25 -84.26 13.69
CA VAL A 300 -31.31 -85.10 13.12
C VAL A 300 -30.71 -86.32 12.41
N LEU A 301 -29.68 -86.13 11.59
CA LEU A 301 -28.99 -87.24 10.92
C LEU A 301 -28.36 -88.20 11.93
N GLY A 302 -27.79 -87.69 13.02
CA GLY A 302 -27.34 -88.51 14.15
C GLY A 302 -28.46 -89.36 14.75
N SER A 303 -29.62 -88.76 15.01
CA SER A 303 -30.78 -89.50 15.54
C SER A 303 -31.31 -90.58 14.58
N ILE A 304 -31.24 -90.34 13.27
CA ILE A 304 -31.60 -91.33 12.25
C ILE A 304 -30.57 -92.46 12.20
N ALA A 305 -29.29 -92.15 12.36
CA ALA A 305 -28.24 -93.16 12.48
C ALA A 305 -28.46 -94.04 13.71
N ASP A 306 -28.76 -93.44 14.87
CA ASP A 306 -29.12 -94.17 16.09
C ASP A 306 -30.38 -95.03 15.90
N LEU A 307 -31.39 -94.51 15.21
CA LEU A 307 -32.61 -95.26 14.90
C LEU A 307 -32.30 -96.47 14.00
N ARG A 308 -31.44 -96.30 12.99
CA ARG A 308 -30.98 -97.38 12.13
C ARG A 308 -30.25 -98.45 12.93
N GLU A 309 -29.37 -98.06 13.85
CA GLU A 309 -28.62 -99.00 14.71
C GLU A 309 -29.58 -99.80 15.61
N ARG A 310 -30.50 -99.11 16.30
CA ARG A 310 -31.55 -99.76 17.11
C ARG A 310 -32.47 -100.67 16.29
N ALA A 311 -32.80 -100.28 15.06
CA ALA A 311 -33.58 -101.12 14.16
C ALA A 311 -32.79 -102.37 13.74
N GLN A 312 -31.49 -102.21 13.44
CA GLN A 312 -30.59 -103.32 13.11
C GLN A 312 -30.48 -104.33 14.25
N GLU A 313 -30.57 -103.90 15.52
CA GLU A 313 -30.65 -104.79 16.68
C GLU A 313 -32.05 -105.40 16.90
N ALA A 314 -33.11 -104.63 16.66
CA ALA A 314 -34.49 -105.04 16.90
C ALA A 314 -34.97 -106.12 15.91
N PHE A 315 -34.58 -106.04 14.63
CA PHE A 315 -35.00 -107.03 13.62
C PHE A 315 -34.55 -108.47 13.96
N PRO A 316 -33.28 -108.73 14.30
CA PRO A 316 -32.82 -110.04 14.80
C PRO A 316 -33.53 -110.47 16.08
N ALA A 317 -33.81 -109.54 17.00
CA ALA A 317 -34.53 -109.85 18.24
C ALA A 317 -35.98 -110.29 17.96
N ILE A 318 -36.64 -109.66 16.98
CA ILE A 318 -37.97 -110.05 16.50
C ILE A 318 -37.92 -111.40 15.80
N ASP A 319 -36.95 -111.64 14.90
CA ASP A 319 -36.75 -112.94 14.22
C ASP A 319 -36.54 -114.07 15.24
N THR A 320 -35.70 -113.83 16.25
CA THR A 320 -35.45 -114.78 17.33
C THR A 320 -36.73 -115.07 18.11
N ARG A 321 -37.49 -114.03 18.51
CA ARG A 321 -38.77 -114.21 19.22
C ARG A 321 -39.83 -114.91 18.37
N LEU A 322 -39.90 -114.61 17.07
CA LEU A 322 -40.81 -115.30 16.14
C LEU A 322 -40.44 -116.77 16.00
N LYS A 323 -39.14 -117.10 15.87
CA LYS A 323 -38.67 -118.49 15.90
C LYS A 323 -39.07 -119.19 17.18
N THR A 324 -38.82 -118.60 18.35
CA THR A 324 -39.24 -119.16 19.64
C THR A 324 -40.76 -119.34 19.73
N MET A 325 -41.55 -118.40 19.19
CA MET A 325 -43.00 -118.50 19.15
C MET A 325 -43.47 -119.62 18.21
N LEU A 326 -42.86 -119.75 17.03
CA LEU A 326 -43.12 -120.82 16.07
C LEU A 326 -42.76 -122.20 16.66
N GLU A 327 -41.59 -122.33 17.30
CA GLU A 327 -41.19 -123.54 18.03
C GLU A 327 -42.17 -123.87 19.17
N SER A 328 -42.64 -122.86 19.91
CA SER A 328 -43.66 -123.05 20.95
C SER A 328 -45.00 -123.49 20.38
N ILE A 329 -45.44 -122.95 19.24
CA ILE A 329 -46.68 -123.34 18.57
C ILE A 329 -46.54 -124.76 18.01
N GLU A 330 -45.42 -125.07 17.35
CA GLU A 330 -45.10 -126.40 16.86
C GLU A 330 -45.12 -127.42 18.00
N GLY A 331 -44.46 -127.10 19.12
CA GLY A 331 -44.49 -127.91 20.34
C GLY A 331 -45.91 -128.08 20.90
N ALA A 332 -46.73 -127.03 20.91
CA ALA A 332 -48.13 -127.10 21.34
C ALA A 332 -48.98 -127.98 20.40
N VAL A 333 -48.81 -127.88 19.09
CA VAL A 333 -49.51 -128.68 18.08
C VAL A 333 -49.08 -130.15 18.15
N LEU A 334 -47.78 -130.44 18.31
CA LEU A 334 -47.27 -131.80 18.51
C LEU A 334 -47.81 -132.42 19.80
N ASN A 335 -47.88 -131.64 20.88
CA ASN A 335 -48.49 -132.09 22.13
C ASN A 335 -50.00 -132.34 21.97
N ALA A 336 -50.72 -131.50 21.23
CA ALA A 336 -52.14 -131.70 20.94
C ALA A 336 -52.38 -132.95 20.06
N LEU A 337 -51.57 -133.19 19.04
CA LEU A 337 -51.62 -134.40 18.21
C LEU A 337 -51.33 -135.67 19.03
N ASN A 338 -50.39 -135.62 19.96
CA ASN A 338 -50.11 -136.74 20.87
C ASN A 338 -51.26 -136.98 21.86
N ALA A 339 -51.91 -135.92 22.35
CA ALA A 339 -53.12 -136.03 23.18
C ALA A 339 -54.30 -136.63 22.40
N GLN A 340 -54.47 -136.26 21.13
CA GLN A 340 -55.51 -136.80 20.26
C GLN A 340 -55.28 -138.29 19.93
N ARG A 341 -54.03 -138.72 19.72
CA ARG A 341 -53.69 -140.15 19.57
C ARG A 341 -53.97 -140.95 20.84
N ARG A 342 -53.72 -140.39 22.03
CA ARG A 342 -54.05 -141.04 23.31
C ARG A 342 -55.57 -141.18 23.52
N LEU A 343 -56.36 -140.20 23.13
CA LEU A 343 -57.83 -140.28 23.21
C LEU A 343 -58.44 -141.26 22.20
N GLY A 344 -57.83 -141.42 21.02
CA GLY A 344 -58.26 -142.43 20.04
C GLY A 344 -57.98 -143.88 20.47
N GLN A 345 -56.99 -144.10 21.34
CA GLN A 345 -56.60 -145.45 21.82
C GLN A 345 -57.40 -145.92 23.06
N LEU A 346 -58.22 -145.07 23.67
CA LEU A 346 -59.02 -145.41 24.86
C LEU A 346 -60.51 -145.70 24.55
N ALA A 347 -60.92 -145.67 23.27
CA ALA A 347 -62.31 -145.85 22.85
C ALA A 347 -62.64 -147.24 22.25
N ALA A 348 -61.69 -148.18 22.23
CA ALA A 348 -61.89 -149.55 21.73
C ALA A 348 -61.31 -150.55 22.75
N GLU A 349 -62.16 -151.48 23.22
CA GLU A 349 -61.91 -152.55 24.23
C GLU A 349 -62.00 -152.04 25.69
N GLU A 350 -63.01 -152.37 26.51
CA GLU A 350 -63.53 -153.70 26.88
C GLU A 350 -64.89 -153.61 27.68
N PRO A 351 -65.76 -154.66 27.72
CA PRO A 351 -67.10 -154.58 28.35
C PRO A 351 -67.26 -155.20 29.76
N ARG A 352 -68.18 -154.58 30.54
CA ARG A 352 -69.11 -155.08 31.58
C ARG A 352 -68.63 -156.00 32.73
N HIS A 353 -68.71 -155.47 33.96
CA HIS A 353 -69.55 -156.07 35.01
C HIS A 353 -69.94 -155.04 36.12
N ARG A 354 -71.25 -155.01 36.45
CA ARG A 354 -71.89 -154.33 37.60
C ARG A 354 -71.74 -155.19 38.88
N PRO A 355 -71.89 -154.69 40.12
CA PRO A 355 -73.12 -154.00 40.58
C PRO A 355 -72.95 -152.78 41.52
N GLU A 356 -74.07 -152.05 41.63
CA GLU A 356 -74.46 -150.93 42.52
C GLU A 356 -74.61 -151.31 44.02
N PRO A 357 -75.13 -150.45 44.95
CA PRO A 357 -75.37 -148.98 44.95
C PRO A 357 -74.91 -148.27 46.25
N HIS A 358 -74.98 -146.92 46.32
CA HIS A 358 -75.76 -146.21 47.36
C HIS A 358 -75.81 -144.69 47.11
N LEU A 359 -77.01 -144.14 47.37
CA LEU A 359 -77.45 -142.73 47.30
C LEU A 359 -76.69 -141.80 48.26
N ASP A 360 -76.47 -140.54 47.84
CA ASP A 360 -77.01 -139.29 48.44
C ASP A 360 -76.39 -138.08 47.71
N LEU A 361 -77.14 -137.22 47.00
CA LEU A 361 -77.96 -136.07 47.42
C LEU A 361 -77.18 -134.89 48.06
N VAL A 362 -77.48 -133.68 47.52
CA VAL A 362 -77.16 -132.32 48.02
C VAL A 362 -75.72 -131.85 47.74
N GLY A 363 -75.40 -130.67 47.20
CA GLY A 363 -76.12 -129.42 46.95
C GLY A 363 -75.15 -128.23 47.20
N ARG A 364 -75.47 -127.05 46.63
CA ARG A 364 -74.86 -125.70 46.82
C ARG A 364 -73.54 -125.44 46.06
N ALA A 365 -73.43 -124.42 45.20
CA ALA A 365 -73.71 -122.98 45.28
C ALA A 365 -72.60 -122.12 45.92
N ARG A 366 -72.42 -120.93 45.32
CA ARG A 366 -71.56 -119.77 45.67
C ARG A 366 -70.11 -119.88 45.20
N ALA A 367 -69.43 -118.81 44.82
CA ALA A 367 -69.75 -117.42 44.45
C ALA A 367 -68.45 -116.87 43.85
#